data_AF-A0A350M462-F1
#
_entry.id   AF-A0A350M462-F1
#
_cell.length_a   1.000
_cell.length_b   1.000
_cell.length_c   1.000
_cell.angle_alpha   90.00
_cell.angle_beta   90.00
_cell.angle_gamma   90.00
#
_symmetry.space_group_name_H-M   'P 1'
#
loop_
_entity.id
_entity.type
_entity.pdbx_description
1 polymer ?
#
loop_
_entity_poly.entity_id
_entity_poly.type
_entity_poly.pdbx_seq_one_letter_code
_entity_poly.pdbx_strand_id
1 'polypeptide(L)'
;MAEVENEMRDNIFSRDSPPYFHMHADSTDTLGVGGEMVLVWNKTQLNNQKFIEDNSRMIWIHGLLYLLLVLLFFVLKSECSKVDLSGIRTFQFFNHFVRYPYVSALIFGLFLSFWIYQNRPVILNEQLMLLTTIPIVALLSGLYRSVFRLALLTVGVLFFMEQIQYFISGHAVLQRNLMMLESVTGLIISVYLSIPKSGFIPQERTKNWLLVKLFPLIPLLFLFAIYQNIQGSVQFSRMIISVLIKCSTVGVVLYSVVMFVQGFVELVVASEFGKKIHTVRDKSELLMRWSKLILGVWAVYTFFKVLLNQMRLDVSFMLWWNEAMEYGWEFGDASLTIGTLVDFILILIVFTVIANVSRHLLETELLPRFNMKKGVPMAIGVVVRYSILVLGFFMAVAAAGINLDKLGFLAGALGVGIGFGLQNVVNNFVSGLILVFERPIHIDDVITAGETEGIVKEVGIRASKI
;
A
#
# COMPACT_ATOMS: atom_id res chain seq x y z
N MET A 1 30.71 7.37 3.50
CA MET A 1 29.68 7.08 2.48
C MET A 1 28.83 8.31 2.19
N ALA A 2 28.26 8.99 3.20
CA ALA A 2 27.48 10.22 2.99
C ALA A 2 28.23 11.37 2.28
N GLU A 3 29.53 11.59 2.56
CA GLU A 3 30.35 12.59 1.84
C GLU A 3 30.58 12.26 0.36
N VAL A 4 30.86 11.00 0.04
CA VAL A 4 31.05 10.53 -1.35
C VAL A 4 29.73 10.56 -2.13
N GLU A 5 28.62 10.27 -1.45
CA GLU A 5 27.27 10.34 -2.02
C GLU A 5 26.85 11.79 -2.27
N ASN A 6 27.28 12.74 -1.43
CA ASN A 6 27.10 14.17 -1.64
C ASN A 6 27.97 14.72 -2.79
N GLU A 7 29.26 14.38 -2.87
CA GLU A 7 30.14 14.77 -4.00
C GLU A 7 29.64 14.22 -5.34
N MET A 8 29.14 12.97 -5.36
CA MET A 8 28.52 12.39 -6.54
C MET A 8 27.20 13.05 -6.92
N ARG A 9 26.49 13.69 -5.97
CA ARG A 9 25.23 14.40 -6.21
C ARG A 9 25.46 15.77 -6.85
N ASP A 10 26.50 16.48 -6.42
CA ASP A 10 26.81 17.82 -6.89
C ASP A 10 27.37 17.83 -8.33
N ASN A 11 27.96 16.71 -8.76
CA ASN A 11 28.55 16.57 -10.09
C ASN A 11 27.69 15.81 -11.11
N ILE A 12 26.44 15.43 -10.80
CA ILE A 12 25.56 14.67 -11.73
C ILE A 12 25.36 15.41 -13.05
N PHE A 13 25.25 16.74 -13.02
CA PHE A 13 25.02 17.56 -14.22
C PHE A 13 26.31 17.97 -14.95
N SER A 14 27.47 17.62 -14.39
CA SER A 14 28.77 17.91 -14.99
C SER A 14 29.16 16.85 -16.01
N ARG A 15 30.06 17.22 -16.91
CA ARG A 15 30.65 16.27 -17.86
C ARG A 15 31.69 15.42 -17.13
N ASP A 16 31.35 14.17 -16.89
CA ASP A 16 32.11 13.18 -16.11
C ASP A 16 32.92 12.21 -16.99
N SER A 17 32.79 12.29 -18.31
CA SER A 17 33.50 11.43 -19.26
C SER A 17 33.82 12.17 -20.58
N PRO A 18 34.81 11.68 -21.36
CA PRO A 18 35.04 12.19 -22.71
C PRO A 18 33.81 11.94 -23.61
N PRO A 19 33.66 12.73 -24.70
CA PRO A 19 32.57 12.54 -25.64
C PRO A 19 32.67 11.14 -26.23
N TYR A 20 31.53 10.58 -26.61
CA TYR A 20 31.42 9.17 -26.97
C TYR A 20 32.43 8.71 -28.04
N PHE A 21 32.71 9.56 -29.02
CA PHE A 21 33.64 9.27 -30.11
C PHE A 21 35.13 9.37 -29.76
N HIS A 22 35.45 9.96 -28.59
CA HIS A 22 36.82 10.05 -28.07
C HIS A 22 37.08 9.06 -26.94
N MET A 23 36.19 8.07 -26.75
CA MET A 23 36.43 7.00 -25.81
C MET A 23 37.52 6.07 -26.32
N HIS A 24 38.49 5.78 -25.45
CA HIS A 24 39.44 4.71 -25.63
C HIS A 24 39.22 3.68 -24.53
N ALA A 25 39.46 2.40 -24.85
CA ALA A 25 39.49 1.36 -23.83
C ALA A 25 40.63 1.71 -22.86
N ASP A 26 40.31 1.78 -21.58
CA ASP A 26 41.29 2.15 -20.57
C ASP A 26 42.33 1.03 -20.46
N SER A 27 43.61 1.35 -20.66
CA SER A 27 44.68 0.36 -20.69
C SER A 27 45.01 -0.20 -19.30
N THR A 28 44.37 0.35 -18.26
CA THR A 28 44.48 -0.07 -16.84
C THR A 28 43.46 -1.12 -16.41
N ASP A 29 42.55 -1.56 -17.30
CA ASP A 29 41.66 -2.70 -17.06
C ASP A 29 42.47 -4.01 -17.04
N THR A 30 43.06 -4.31 -15.88
CA THR A 30 43.89 -5.50 -15.66
C THR A 30 43.09 -6.80 -15.60
N LEU A 31 41.82 -6.71 -15.21
CA LEU A 31 40.85 -7.79 -15.25
C LEU A 31 39.95 -7.57 -16.46
N GLY A 32 40.02 -8.43 -17.48
CA GLY A 32 39.05 -8.38 -18.58
C GLY A 32 37.61 -8.58 -18.07
N VAL A 33 36.61 -8.29 -18.93
CA VAL A 33 35.17 -8.34 -18.61
C VAL A 33 34.74 -9.58 -17.82
N GLY A 34 35.22 -10.77 -18.20
CA GLY A 34 34.91 -12.01 -17.49
C GLY A 34 35.46 -12.04 -16.06
N GLY A 35 36.67 -11.53 -15.84
CA GLY A 35 37.30 -11.47 -14.52
C GLY A 35 36.57 -10.52 -13.56
N GLU A 36 36.16 -9.34 -14.05
CA GLU A 36 35.38 -8.40 -13.25
C GLU A 36 33.99 -8.95 -12.91
N MET A 37 33.29 -9.52 -13.90
CA MET A 37 31.99 -10.17 -13.67
C MET A 37 32.08 -11.26 -12.60
N VAL A 38 33.12 -12.09 -12.65
CA VAL A 38 33.36 -13.14 -11.64
C VAL A 38 33.63 -12.54 -10.26
N LEU A 39 34.39 -11.45 -10.18
CA LEU A 39 34.66 -10.75 -8.92
C LEU A 39 33.38 -10.17 -8.31
N VAL A 40 32.60 -9.42 -9.10
CA VAL A 40 31.31 -8.86 -8.68
C VAL A 40 30.34 -9.98 -8.28
N TRP A 41 30.29 -11.06 -9.05
CA TRP A 41 29.49 -12.25 -8.74
C TRP A 41 29.88 -12.86 -7.40
N ASN A 42 31.17 -13.14 -7.17
CA ASN A 42 31.64 -13.74 -5.93
C ASN A 42 31.34 -12.86 -4.71
N LYS A 43 31.56 -11.53 -4.81
CA LYS A 43 31.19 -10.58 -3.78
C LYS A 43 29.69 -10.57 -3.51
N THR A 44 28.88 -10.65 -4.56
CA THR A 44 27.42 -10.73 -4.48
C THR A 44 26.98 -12.02 -3.77
N GLN A 45 27.57 -13.16 -4.13
CA GLN A 45 27.24 -14.45 -3.52
C GLN A 45 27.58 -14.47 -2.04
N LEU A 46 28.72 -13.91 -1.64
CA LEU A 46 29.08 -13.81 -0.23
C LEU A 46 28.06 -12.98 0.57
N ASN A 47 27.67 -11.82 0.04
CA ASN A 47 26.65 -10.97 0.68
C ASN A 47 25.29 -11.66 0.76
N ASN A 48 24.89 -12.38 -0.30
CA ASN A 48 23.64 -13.12 -0.34
C ASN A 48 23.66 -14.31 0.62
N GLN A 49 24.77 -15.04 0.72
CA GLN A 49 24.94 -16.15 1.68
C GLN A 49 24.81 -15.65 3.11
N LYS A 50 25.54 -14.59 3.47
CA LYS A 50 25.43 -13.97 4.79
C LYS A 50 23.99 -13.53 5.10
N PHE A 51 23.34 -12.89 4.14
CA PHE A 51 21.94 -12.49 4.28
C PHE A 51 21.00 -13.69 4.50
N ILE A 52 21.21 -14.80 3.79
CA ILE A 52 20.43 -16.03 3.92
C ILE A 52 20.64 -16.66 5.29
N GLU A 53 21.87 -16.71 5.79
CA GLU A 53 22.21 -17.23 7.12
C GLU A 53 21.50 -16.43 8.21
N ASP A 54 21.62 -15.10 8.15
CA ASP A 54 20.98 -14.16 9.09
C ASP A 54 19.44 -14.28 9.08
N ASN A 55 18.84 -14.72 7.98
CA ASN A 55 17.39 -14.80 7.79
C ASN A 55 16.84 -16.23 7.63
N SER A 56 17.63 -17.25 7.98
CA SER A 56 17.31 -18.67 7.71
C SER A 56 15.92 -19.10 8.20
N ARG A 57 15.53 -18.71 9.42
CA ARG A 57 14.18 -18.98 9.96
C ARG A 57 13.07 -18.35 9.11
N MET A 58 13.26 -17.10 8.67
CA MET A 58 12.27 -16.39 7.87
C MET A 58 12.14 -16.99 6.47
N ILE A 59 13.23 -17.52 5.91
CA ILE A 59 13.21 -18.25 4.63
C ILE A 59 12.34 -19.50 4.70
N TRP A 60 12.42 -20.28 5.77
CA TRP A 60 11.52 -21.43 5.96
C TRP A 60 10.05 -21.04 6.08
N ILE A 61 9.76 -19.99 6.87
CA ILE A 61 8.40 -19.43 7.00
C ILE A 61 7.89 -18.97 5.63
N HIS A 62 8.75 -18.34 4.84
CA HIS A 62 8.40 -17.89 3.49
C HIS A 62 8.16 -19.06 2.53
N GLY A 63 8.94 -20.14 2.61
CA GLY A 63 8.70 -21.38 1.87
C GLY A 63 7.33 -22.00 2.19
N LEU A 64 6.97 -22.06 3.48
CA LEU A 64 5.64 -22.50 3.91
C LEU A 64 4.53 -21.58 3.36
N LEU A 65 4.75 -20.27 3.43
CA LEU A 65 3.81 -19.28 2.91
C LEU A 65 3.58 -19.44 1.40
N TYR A 66 4.63 -19.72 0.63
CA TYR A 66 4.51 -20.03 -0.80
C TYR A 66 3.62 -21.25 -1.04
N LEU A 67 3.79 -22.33 -0.28
CA LEU A 67 2.93 -23.52 -0.40
C LEU A 67 1.47 -23.21 -0.06
N LEU A 68 1.22 -22.39 0.97
CA LEU A 68 -0.12 -21.91 1.31
C LEU A 68 -0.72 -21.04 0.21
N LEU A 69 0.08 -20.18 -0.45
CA LEU A 69 -0.36 -19.40 -1.59
C LEU A 69 -0.75 -20.28 -2.78
N VAL A 70 0.02 -21.33 -3.07
CA VAL A 70 -0.35 -22.29 -4.13
C VAL A 70 -1.73 -22.90 -3.85
N LEU A 71 -1.94 -23.40 -2.62
CA LEU A 71 -3.23 -23.96 -2.22
C LEU A 71 -4.36 -22.92 -2.32
N LEU A 72 -4.12 -21.69 -1.86
CA LEU A 72 -5.06 -20.59 -1.98
C LEU A 72 -5.45 -20.34 -3.44
N PHE A 73 -4.49 -20.29 -4.37
CA PHE A 73 -4.77 -20.09 -5.79
C PHE A 73 -5.59 -21.23 -6.41
N PHE A 74 -5.41 -22.48 -5.95
CA PHE A 74 -6.29 -23.58 -6.37
C PHE A 74 -7.73 -23.39 -5.86
N VAL A 75 -7.91 -22.94 -4.62
CA VAL A 75 -9.23 -22.62 -4.08
C VAL A 75 -9.87 -21.48 -4.87
N LEU A 76 -9.14 -20.39 -5.12
CA LEU A 76 -9.62 -19.26 -5.92
C LEU A 76 -10.00 -19.69 -7.34
N LYS A 77 -9.25 -20.62 -7.94
CA LYS A 77 -9.56 -21.17 -9.27
C LYS A 77 -10.90 -21.92 -9.28
N SER A 78 -11.20 -22.67 -8.22
CA SER A 78 -12.50 -23.29 -8.04
C SER A 78 -13.61 -22.25 -7.92
N GLU A 79 -13.43 -21.23 -7.07
CA GLU A 79 -14.43 -20.17 -6.87
C GLU A 79 -14.69 -19.34 -8.14
N CYS A 80 -13.65 -19.00 -8.91
CA CYS A 80 -13.78 -18.30 -10.20
C CYS A 80 -14.66 -19.07 -11.20
N SER A 81 -14.69 -20.40 -11.14
CA SER A 81 -15.50 -21.21 -12.06
C SER A 81 -16.99 -21.19 -11.75
N LYS A 82 -17.37 -20.76 -10.54
CA LYS A 82 -18.77 -20.73 -10.05
C LYS A 82 -19.50 -19.43 -10.37
N VAL A 83 -18.79 -18.42 -10.87
CA VAL A 83 -19.30 -17.06 -11.05
C VAL A 83 -19.06 -16.60 -12.49
N ASP A 84 -20.10 -16.07 -13.15
CA ASP A 84 -19.96 -15.43 -14.46
C ASP A 84 -19.79 -13.91 -14.32
N LEU A 85 -18.54 -13.47 -14.39
CA LEU A 85 -18.16 -12.05 -14.47
C LEU A 85 -17.32 -11.80 -15.72
N SER A 86 -17.57 -12.58 -16.78
CA SER A 86 -16.80 -12.52 -18.03
C SER A 86 -16.84 -11.14 -18.70
N GLY A 87 -17.88 -10.33 -18.48
CA GLY A 87 -17.98 -8.95 -18.99
C GLY A 87 -17.08 -7.92 -18.28
N ILE A 88 -16.51 -8.26 -17.11
CA ILE A 88 -15.76 -7.31 -16.29
C ILE A 88 -14.25 -7.47 -16.49
N ARG A 89 -13.59 -6.39 -16.95
CA ARG A 89 -12.16 -6.40 -17.32
C ARG A 89 -11.23 -6.73 -16.14
N THR A 90 -11.51 -6.21 -14.96
CA THR A 90 -10.77 -6.45 -13.71
C THR A 90 -10.87 -7.92 -13.29
N PHE A 91 -12.06 -8.51 -13.36
CA PHE A 91 -12.24 -9.94 -13.16
C PHE A 91 -11.53 -10.79 -14.23
N GLN A 92 -11.60 -10.45 -15.52
CA GLN A 92 -10.87 -11.17 -16.57
C GLN A 92 -9.36 -11.21 -16.28
N PHE A 93 -8.80 -10.07 -15.86
CA PHE A 93 -7.40 -9.94 -15.46
C PHE A 93 -7.09 -10.89 -14.29
N PHE A 94 -7.86 -10.80 -13.21
CA PHE A 94 -7.69 -11.64 -12.03
C PHE A 94 -7.82 -13.13 -12.35
N ASN A 95 -8.86 -13.52 -13.12
CA ASN A 95 -9.09 -14.90 -13.54
C ASN A 95 -7.91 -15.44 -14.37
N HIS A 96 -7.28 -14.61 -15.20
CA HIS A 96 -6.09 -15.03 -15.94
C HIS A 96 -4.92 -15.40 -15.02
N PHE A 97 -4.66 -14.63 -13.96
CA PHE A 97 -3.65 -14.99 -12.96
C PHE A 97 -4.03 -16.29 -12.23
N VAL A 98 -5.29 -16.41 -11.81
CA VAL A 98 -5.79 -17.58 -11.07
C VAL A 98 -5.72 -18.88 -11.90
N ARG A 99 -5.80 -18.80 -13.24
CA ARG A 99 -5.63 -19.97 -14.13
C ARG A 99 -4.26 -20.62 -14.00
N TYR A 100 -3.22 -19.86 -13.65
CA TYR A 100 -1.84 -20.29 -13.47
C TYR A 100 -1.43 -20.25 -11.98
N PRO A 101 -1.90 -21.19 -11.14
CA PRO A 101 -1.78 -21.09 -9.69
C PRO A 101 -0.34 -21.06 -9.20
N TYR A 102 0.55 -21.87 -9.78
CA TYR A 102 1.97 -21.90 -9.39
C TYR A 102 2.70 -20.60 -9.74
N VAL A 103 2.49 -20.06 -10.94
CA VAL A 103 3.14 -18.82 -11.39
C VAL A 103 2.64 -17.64 -10.58
N SER A 104 1.33 -17.58 -10.31
CA SER A 104 0.75 -16.53 -9.46
C SER A 104 1.26 -16.64 -8.03
N ALA A 105 1.26 -17.83 -7.42
CA ALA A 105 1.84 -18.01 -6.09
C ALA A 105 3.31 -17.58 -6.03
N LEU A 106 4.09 -17.83 -7.09
CA LEU A 106 5.49 -17.39 -7.19
C LEU A 106 5.60 -15.86 -7.23
N ILE A 107 4.79 -15.20 -8.07
CA ILE A 107 4.73 -13.73 -8.13
C ILE A 107 4.42 -13.14 -6.76
N PHE A 108 3.37 -13.64 -6.09
CA PHE A 108 2.95 -13.12 -4.79
C PHE A 108 3.96 -13.45 -3.68
N GLY A 109 4.57 -14.64 -3.68
CA GLY A 109 5.65 -14.98 -2.74
C GLY A 109 6.85 -14.06 -2.93
N LEU A 110 7.35 -13.91 -4.15
CA LEU A 110 8.44 -12.99 -4.45
C LEU A 110 8.08 -11.54 -4.10
N PHE A 111 6.84 -11.11 -4.32
CA PHE A 111 6.39 -9.79 -3.90
C PHE A 111 6.37 -9.62 -2.37
N LEU A 112 5.98 -10.65 -1.60
CA LEU A 112 6.01 -10.61 -0.14
C LEU A 112 7.43 -10.54 0.43
N SER A 113 8.44 -10.98 -0.33
CA SER A 113 9.85 -10.81 0.04
C SER A 113 10.22 -9.34 0.29
N PHE A 114 9.53 -8.38 -0.35
CA PHE A 114 9.78 -6.95 -0.15
C PHE A 114 9.37 -6.42 1.23
N TRP A 115 8.53 -7.17 1.93
CA TRP A 115 7.94 -6.81 3.21
C TRP A 115 8.48 -7.67 4.35
N ILE A 116 8.71 -8.96 4.09
CA ILE A 116 9.22 -9.92 5.08
C ILE A 116 10.67 -9.60 5.46
N TYR A 117 11.49 -9.27 4.47
CA TYR A 117 12.93 -9.11 4.65
C TYR A 117 13.32 -7.62 4.72
N GLN A 118 13.67 -7.18 5.93
CA GLN A 118 14.24 -5.87 6.16
C GLN A 118 15.76 -5.87 5.88
N ASN A 119 16.32 -4.71 5.54
CA ASN A 119 17.77 -4.51 5.31
C ASN A 119 18.42 -5.46 4.28
N ARG A 120 17.70 -5.77 3.20
CA ARG A 120 18.23 -6.58 2.09
C ARG A 120 19.40 -5.87 1.40
N PRO A 121 20.47 -6.61 1.00
CA PRO A 121 21.49 -6.08 0.11
C PRO A 121 20.86 -5.50 -1.17
N VAL A 122 21.39 -4.38 -1.66
CA VAL A 122 20.86 -3.68 -2.85
C VAL A 122 20.74 -4.61 -4.06
N ILE A 123 21.76 -5.44 -4.30
CA ILE A 123 21.77 -6.40 -5.41
C ILE A 123 20.68 -7.46 -5.27
N LEU A 124 20.46 -7.95 -4.04
CA LEU A 124 19.40 -8.93 -3.78
C LEU A 124 18.02 -8.31 -4.05
N ASN A 125 17.81 -7.04 -3.69
CA ASN A 125 16.58 -6.32 -4.00
C ASN A 125 16.33 -6.23 -5.52
N GLU A 126 17.37 -5.93 -6.29
CA GLU A 126 17.29 -5.88 -7.75
C GLU A 126 17.03 -7.26 -8.38
N GLN A 127 17.68 -8.32 -7.88
CA GLN A 127 17.43 -9.71 -8.29
C GLN A 127 15.99 -10.14 -8.00
N LEU A 128 15.46 -9.82 -6.81
CA LEU A 128 14.07 -10.11 -6.45
C LEU A 128 13.08 -9.34 -7.35
N MET A 129 13.38 -8.09 -7.70
CA MET A 129 12.56 -7.31 -8.63
C MET A 129 12.55 -7.94 -10.03
N LEU A 130 13.70 -8.44 -10.50
CA LEU A 130 13.80 -9.14 -11.79
C LEU A 130 12.97 -10.42 -11.78
N LEU A 131 13.15 -11.26 -10.76
CA LEU A 131 12.41 -12.51 -10.59
C LEU A 131 10.89 -12.28 -10.47
N THR A 132 10.46 -11.13 -9.94
CA THR A 132 9.03 -10.76 -9.86
C THR A 132 8.51 -10.22 -11.20
N THR A 133 9.30 -9.42 -11.91
CA THR A 133 8.88 -8.73 -13.14
C THR A 133 8.69 -9.69 -14.31
N ILE A 134 9.59 -10.65 -14.50
CA ILE A 134 9.54 -11.62 -15.61
C ILE A 134 8.20 -12.38 -15.68
N PRO A 135 7.75 -13.07 -14.61
CA PRO A 135 6.48 -13.80 -14.64
C PRO A 135 5.27 -12.87 -14.74
N ILE A 136 5.32 -11.66 -14.17
CA ILE A 136 4.26 -10.66 -14.36
C ILE A 136 4.16 -10.27 -15.83
N VAL A 137 5.26 -9.86 -16.46
CA VAL A 137 5.29 -9.50 -17.88
C VAL A 137 4.81 -10.65 -18.75
N ALA A 138 5.24 -11.88 -18.47
CA ALA A 138 4.80 -13.07 -19.19
C ALA A 138 3.28 -13.28 -19.10
N LEU A 139 2.68 -13.23 -17.90
CA LEU A 139 1.23 -13.35 -17.72
C LEU A 139 0.47 -12.20 -18.39
N LEU A 140 0.91 -10.96 -18.18
CA LEU A 140 0.27 -9.80 -18.81
C LEU A 140 0.33 -9.87 -20.33
N SER A 141 1.44 -10.36 -20.89
CA SER A 141 1.61 -10.47 -22.34
C SER A 141 0.54 -11.36 -23.00
N GLY A 142 -0.04 -12.31 -22.26
CA GLY A 142 -1.14 -13.17 -22.71
C GLY A 142 -2.53 -12.52 -22.65
N LEU A 143 -2.69 -11.44 -21.88
CA LEU A 143 -3.96 -10.70 -21.70
C LEU A 143 -4.18 -9.60 -22.74
N TYR A 144 -3.10 -9.02 -23.26
CA TYR A 144 -3.16 -7.81 -24.07
C TYR A 144 -2.87 -8.05 -25.56
N ARG A 145 -3.48 -7.21 -26.43
CA ARG A 145 -3.24 -7.23 -27.89
C ARG A 145 -1.78 -6.93 -28.25
N SER A 146 -1.38 -7.26 -29.48
CA SER A 146 0.00 -7.22 -30.00
C SER A 146 0.81 -5.96 -29.66
N VAL A 147 0.20 -4.77 -29.67
CA VAL A 147 0.88 -3.49 -29.41
C VAL A 147 1.28 -3.34 -27.94
N PHE A 148 0.34 -3.57 -27.01
CA PHE A 148 0.61 -3.49 -25.57
C PHE A 148 1.47 -4.66 -25.10
N ARG A 149 1.32 -5.82 -25.74
CA ARG A 149 2.19 -6.98 -25.51
C ARG A 149 3.65 -6.64 -25.81
N LEU A 150 3.93 -5.99 -26.94
CA LEU A 150 5.27 -5.56 -27.29
C LEU A 150 5.85 -4.60 -26.24
N ALA A 151 5.08 -3.61 -25.80
CA ALA A 151 5.49 -2.66 -24.77
C ALA A 151 5.91 -3.36 -23.46
N LEU A 152 5.11 -4.31 -22.99
CA LEU A 152 5.39 -5.07 -21.76
C LEU A 152 6.66 -5.91 -21.89
N LEU A 153 6.86 -6.57 -23.03
CA LEU A 153 8.08 -7.33 -23.29
C LEU A 153 9.31 -6.43 -23.34
N THR A 154 9.20 -5.24 -23.96
CA THR A 154 10.28 -4.25 -23.96
C THR A 154 10.65 -3.80 -22.55
N VAL A 155 9.68 -3.52 -21.68
CA VAL A 155 9.95 -3.16 -20.28
C VAL A 155 10.74 -4.27 -19.58
N GLY A 156 10.34 -5.53 -19.76
CA GLY A 156 11.05 -6.68 -19.20
C GLY A 156 12.48 -6.82 -19.72
N VAL A 157 12.69 -6.64 -21.03
CA VAL A 157 14.02 -6.72 -21.66
C VAL A 157 14.92 -5.56 -21.20
N LEU A 158 14.42 -4.32 -21.22
CA LEU A 158 15.18 -3.16 -20.76
C LEU A 158 15.55 -3.27 -19.28
N PHE A 159 14.63 -3.75 -18.44
CA PHE A 159 14.93 -3.99 -17.03
C PHE A 159 16.00 -5.08 -16.86
N PHE A 160 15.96 -6.15 -17.65
CA PHE A 160 17.02 -7.16 -17.64
C PHE A 160 18.38 -6.60 -18.08
N MET A 161 18.41 -5.74 -19.10
CA MET A 161 19.64 -5.07 -19.55
C MET A 161 20.21 -4.14 -18.48
N GLU A 162 19.35 -3.41 -17.76
CA GLU A 162 19.76 -2.57 -16.62
C GLU A 162 20.45 -3.40 -15.52
N GLN A 163 20.02 -4.64 -15.28
CA GLN A 163 20.68 -5.54 -14.33
C GLN A 163 22.09 -5.94 -14.79
N ILE A 164 22.30 -6.12 -16.10
CA ILE A 164 23.62 -6.44 -16.65
C ILE A 164 24.60 -5.29 -16.38
N GLN A 165 24.14 -4.03 -16.42
CA GLN A 165 25.01 -2.87 -16.16
C GLN A 165 25.68 -2.90 -14.79
N TYR A 166 25.07 -3.54 -13.79
CA TYR A 166 25.68 -3.69 -12.47
C TYR A 166 26.96 -4.53 -12.52
N PHE A 167 26.95 -5.59 -13.33
CA PHE A 167 28.07 -6.55 -13.45
C PHE A 167 29.22 -6.06 -14.34
N ILE A 168 28.98 -5.02 -15.14
CA ILE A 168 29.97 -4.43 -16.06
C ILE A 168 30.34 -3.00 -15.66
N SER A 169 30.13 -2.65 -14.39
CA SER A 169 30.25 -1.27 -13.92
C SER A 169 31.69 -0.73 -13.93
N GLY A 170 32.73 -1.57 -13.96
CA GLY A 170 34.11 -1.17 -14.17
C GLY A 170 34.49 -0.90 -15.63
N HIS A 171 33.73 -1.42 -16.60
CA HIS A 171 34.03 -1.23 -18.02
C HIS A 171 33.22 -0.09 -18.64
N ALA A 172 33.74 1.14 -18.55
CA ALA A 172 33.08 2.36 -19.00
C ALA A 172 32.57 2.31 -20.46
N VAL A 173 33.37 1.77 -21.39
CA VAL A 173 32.99 1.66 -22.82
C VAL A 173 31.81 0.71 -23.01
N LEU A 174 31.87 -0.48 -22.39
CA LEU A 174 30.82 -1.49 -22.50
C LEU A 174 29.51 -0.99 -21.88
N GLN A 175 29.61 -0.35 -20.72
CA GLN A 175 28.47 0.26 -20.05
C GLN A 175 27.79 1.33 -20.91
N ARG A 176 28.57 2.23 -21.54
CA ARG A 176 28.03 3.29 -22.41
C ARG A 176 27.39 2.74 -23.69
N ASN A 177 27.95 1.68 -24.27
CA ASN A 177 27.34 0.98 -25.41
C ASN A 177 26.01 0.33 -25.01
N LEU A 178 25.94 -0.31 -23.84
CA LEU A 178 24.71 -0.93 -23.34
C LEU A 178 23.63 0.12 -23.06
N MET A 179 23.99 1.24 -22.43
CA MET A 179 23.09 2.39 -22.23
C MET A 179 22.59 2.99 -23.56
N MET A 180 23.44 3.03 -24.59
CA MET A 180 23.03 3.45 -25.94
C MET A 180 21.98 2.50 -26.51
N LEU A 181 22.18 1.18 -26.38
CA LEU A 181 21.23 0.19 -26.86
C LEU A 181 19.88 0.25 -26.12
N GLU A 182 19.90 0.45 -24.80
CA GLU A 182 18.69 0.62 -23.99
C GLU A 182 17.90 1.86 -24.40
N SER A 183 18.59 3.00 -24.54
CA SER A 183 17.93 4.27 -24.88
C SER A 183 17.40 4.28 -26.31
N VAL A 184 18.09 3.67 -27.28
CA VAL A 184 17.59 3.51 -28.66
C VAL A 184 16.40 2.56 -28.70
N THR A 185 16.48 1.41 -28.03
CA THR A 185 15.35 0.46 -27.94
C THR A 185 14.12 1.11 -27.30
N GLY A 186 14.32 1.82 -26.18
CA GLY A 186 13.27 2.56 -25.48
C GLY A 186 12.67 3.67 -26.33
N LEU A 187 13.49 4.41 -27.09
CA LEU A 187 13.04 5.44 -28.03
C LEU A 187 12.15 4.86 -29.13
N ILE A 188 12.61 3.81 -29.82
CA ILE A 188 11.86 3.20 -30.94
C ILE A 188 10.48 2.73 -30.47
N ILE A 189 10.43 2.02 -29.33
CA ILE A 189 9.19 1.48 -28.79
C ILE A 189 8.27 2.60 -28.29
N SER A 190 8.80 3.61 -27.58
CA SER A 190 7.98 4.73 -27.09
C SER A 190 7.41 5.59 -28.22
N VAL A 191 8.17 5.80 -29.31
CA VAL A 191 7.65 6.46 -30.52
C VAL A 191 6.57 5.60 -31.18
N TYR A 192 6.81 4.30 -31.37
CA TYR A 192 5.82 3.38 -31.94
C TYR A 192 4.49 3.36 -31.17
N LEU A 193 4.55 3.48 -29.84
CA LEU A 193 3.38 3.56 -28.97
C LEU A 193 2.69 4.93 -28.98
N SER A 194 3.42 6.00 -29.32
CA SER A 194 2.90 7.38 -29.35
C SER A 194 2.14 7.69 -30.65
N ILE A 195 2.36 6.92 -31.72
CA ILE A 195 1.69 7.13 -33.01
C ILE A 195 0.22 6.69 -32.90
N PRO A 196 -0.75 7.60 -33.14
CA PRO A 196 -2.18 7.26 -33.12
C PRO A 196 -2.48 6.21 -34.20
N LYS A 197 -3.03 5.06 -33.81
CA LYS A 197 -3.45 4.04 -34.77
C LYS A 197 -4.89 4.29 -35.19
N SER A 198 -5.13 4.42 -36.49
CA SER A 198 -6.47 4.57 -37.06
C SER A 198 -7.35 3.37 -36.66
N GLY A 199 -8.54 3.65 -36.11
CA GLY A 199 -9.47 2.64 -35.59
C GLY A 199 -9.42 2.44 -34.06
N PHE A 200 -8.47 3.05 -33.34
CA PHE A 200 -8.48 3.12 -31.88
C PHE A 200 -9.30 4.34 -31.43
N ILE A 201 -10.62 4.29 -31.59
CA ILE A 201 -11.51 5.23 -30.89
C ILE A 201 -11.53 4.76 -29.43
N PRO A 202 -10.98 5.53 -28.46
CA PRO A 202 -11.17 5.21 -27.06
C PRO A 202 -12.65 5.44 -26.78
N GLN A 203 -13.43 4.35 -26.76
CA GLN A 203 -14.89 4.42 -26.56
C GLN A 203 -15.25 4.98 -25.18
N GLU A 204 -14.27 5.09 -24.28
CA GLU A 204 -14.29 6.01 -23.16
C GLU A 204 -13.27 7.11 -23.38
N ARG A 205 -13.74 8.36 -23.53
CA ARG A 205 -12.98 9.57 -23.14
C ARG A 205 -12.57 9.36 -21.68
N THR A 206 -11.44 8.71 -21.48
CA THR A 206 -11.02 8.21 -20.18
C THR A 206 -10.65 9.41 -19.32
N LYS A 207 -10.98 9.35 -18.03
CA LYS A 207 -10.55 10.30 -16.98
C LYS A 207 -9.03 10.56 -16.95
N ASN A 208 -8.25 9.79 -17.69
CA ASN A 208 -6.79 9.81 -17.74
C ASN A 208 -6.23 10.63 -18.93
N TRP A 209 -6.94 11.68 -19.36
CA TRP A 209 -6.55 12.52 -20.51
C TRP A 209 -5.11 13.05 -20.42
N LEU A 210 -4.66 13.33 -19.20
CA LEU A 210 -3.35 13.91 -18.91
C LEU A 210 -2.24 12.89 -19.16
N LEU A 211 -2.45 11.62 -18.81
CA LEU A 211 -1.49 10.55 -19.07
C LEU A 211 -1.28 10.32 -20.57
N VAL A 212 -2.36 10.38 -21.36
CA VAL A 212 -2.29 10.26 -22.83
C VAL A 212 -1.53 11.45 -23.44
N LYS A 213 -1.70 12.66 -22.89
CA LYS A 213 -1.00 13.86 -23.34
C LYS A 213 0.48 13.91 -22.96
N LEU A 214 0.86 13.33 -21.82
CA LEU A 214 2.25 13.33 -21.35
C LEU A 214 3.07 12.17 -21.92
N PHE A 215 2.43 11.10 -22.41
CA PHE A 215 3.12 9.94 -22.98
C PHE A 215 4.13 10.29 -24.10
N PRO A 216 3.86 11.24 -25.02
CA PRO A 216 4.83 11.69 -26.03
C PRO A 216 6.10 12.35 -25.48
N LEU A 217 6.17 12.67 -24.18
CA LEU A 217 7.40 13.18 -23.56
C LEU A 217 8.44 12.08 -23.33
N ILE A 218 8.03 10.80 -23.24
CA ILE A 218 8.94 9.67 -22.99
C ILE A 218 9.99 9.53 -24.11
N PRO A 219 9.63 9.56 -25.41
CA PRO A 219 10.61 9.61 -26.49
C PRO A 219 11.63 10.74 -26.36
N LEU A 220 11.19 11.94 -25.94
CA LEU A 220 12.07 13.09 -25.78
C LEU A 220 13.09 12.86 -24.66
N LEU A 221 12.70 12.20 -23.57
CA LEU A 221 13.60 11.84 -22.48
C LEU A 221 14.64 10.81 -22.92
N PHE A 222 14.26 9.80 -23.73
CA PHE A 222 15.23 8.86 -24.31
C PHE A 222 16.20 9.54 -25.29
N LEU A 223 15.70 10.44 -26.14
CA LEU A 223 16.56 11.26 -27.03
C LEU A 223 17.53 12.12 -26.22
N PHE A 224 17.06 12.71 -25.14
CA PHE A 224 17.90 13.50 -24.25
C PHE A 224 18.94 12.63 -23.54
N ALA A 225 18.59 11.43 -23.09
CA ALA A 225 19.55 10.48 -22.52
C ALA A 225 20.64 10.08 -23.53
N ILE A 226 20.29 9.86 -24.79
CA ILE A 226 21.25 9.59 -25.88
C ILE A 226 22.20 10.79 -26.03
N TYR A 227 21.66 12.01 -26.10
CA TYR A 227 22.46 13.23 -26.21
C TYR A 227 23.45 13.38 -25.05
N GLN A 228 23.01 13.16 -23.81
CA GLN A 228 23.87 13.24 -22.63
C GLN A 228 24.97 12.17 -22.64
N ASN A 229 24.65 10.94 -23.07
CA ASN A 229 25.66 9.89 -23.25
C ASN A 229 26.69 10.29 -24.33
N ILE A 230 26.25 10.92 -25.43
CA ILE A 230 27.16 11.38 -26.51
C ILE A 230 28.09 12.49 -26.01
N GLN A 231 27.56 13.48 -25.30
CA GLN A 231 28.34 14.62 -24.78
C GLN A 231 29.35 14.21 -23.70
N GLY A 232 29.11 13.09 -23.02
CA GLY A 232 29.96 12.58 -21.95
C GLY A 232 29.46 12.90 -20.55
N SER A 233 28.19 13.29 -20.39
CA SER A 233 27.49 13.36 -19.10
C SER A 233 26.81 12.00 -18.82
N VAL A 234 27.63 10.99 -18.55
CA VAL A 234 27.23 9.58 -18.49
C VAL A 234 26.38 9.27 -17.27
N GLN A 235 26.75 9.77 -16.08
CA GLN A 235 25.92 9.56 -14.89
C GLN A 235 24.51 10.17 -15.05
N PHE A 236 24.41 11.33 -15.70
CA PHE A 236 23.10 11.95 -15.95
C PHE A 236 22.26 11.15 -16.94
N SER A 237 22.88 10.69 -18.04
CA SER A 237 22.23 9.78 -18.98
C SER A 237 21.73 8.50 -18.29
N ARG A 238 22.56 7.90 -17.44
CA ARG A 238 22.20 6.70 -16.66
C ARG A 238 21.01 6.95 -15.75
N MET A 239 20.99 8.08 -15.04
CA MET A 239 19.86 8.44 -14.17
C MET A 239 18.56 8.59 -14.95
N ILE A 240 18.58 9.24 -16.13
CA ILE A 240 17.38 9.37 -16.97
C ILE A 240 16.89 7.98 -17.42
N ILE A 241 17.81 7.13 -17.90
CA ILE A 241 17.48 5.77 -18.35
C ILE A 241 16.91 4.94 -17.19
N SER A 242 17.54 4.96 -16.01
CA SER A 242 17.07 4.20 -14.85
C SER A 242 15.72 4.69 -14.34
N VAL A 243 15.46 6.01 -14.34
CA VAL A 243 14.13 6.57 -14.04
C VAL A 243 13.09 6.04 -15.01
N LEU A 244 13.34 6.09 -16.33
CA LEU A 244 12.39 5.62 -17.33
C LEU A 244 12.10 4.11 -17.20
N ILE A 245 13.15 3.29 -17.08
CA ILE A 245 13.03 1.84 -16.98
C ILE A 245 12.38 1.46 -15.64
N LYS A 246 12.92 1.90 -14.50
CA LYS A 246 12.42 1.51 -13.18
C LYS A 246 11.00 2.00 -12.92
N CYS A 247 10.64 3.24 -13.29
CA CYS A 247 9.27 3.72 -13.14
C CYS A 247 8.31 2.95 -14.05
N SER A 248 8.72 2.58 -15.28
CA SER A 248 7.87 1.75 -16.15
C SER A 248 7.64 0.34 -15.57
N THR A 249 8.69 -0.30 -15.05
CA THR A 249 8.62 -1.62 -14.40
C THR A 249 7.73 -1.57 -13.16
N VAL A 250 7.97 -0.63 -12.24
CA VAL A 250 7.16 -0.47 -11.03
C VAL A 250 5.72 -0.10 -11.39
N GLY A 251 5.49 0.73 -12.40
CA GLY A 251 4.16 1.04 -12.92
C GLY A 251 3.39 -0.21 -13.37
N VAL A 252 4.05 -1.12 -14.10
CA VAL A 252 3.46 -2.41 -14.53
C VAL A 252 3.14 -3.30 -13.34
N VAL A 253 4.05 -3.40 -12.36
CA VAL A 253 3.82 -4.18 -11.13
C VAL A 253 2.64 -3.62 -10.34
N LEU A 254 2.62 -2.31 -10.07
CA LEU A 254 1.56 -1.64 -9.32
C LEU A 254 0.20 -1.76 -10.03
N TYR A 255 0.16 -1.55 -11.35
CA TYR A 255 -1.04 -1.76 -12.13
C TYR A 255 -1.55 -3.20 -12.00
N SER A 256 -0.65 -4.18 -12.02
CA SER A 256 -1.00 -5.59 -11.86
C SER A 256 -1.58 -5.89 -10.48
N VAL A 257 -0.99 -5.33 -9.42
CA VAL A 257 -1.52 -5.47 -8.05
C VAL A 257 -2.90 -4.85 -7.94
N VAL A 258 -3.10 -3.62 -8.43
CA VAL A 258 -4.41 -2.95 -8.40
C VAL A 258 -5.46 -3.77 -9.14
N MET A 259 -5.17 -4.19 -10.38
CA MET A 259 -6.12 -4.98 -11.19
C MET A 259 -6.43 -6.33 -10.55
N PHE A 260 -5.43 -6.99 -9.99
CA PHE A 260 -5.61 -8.27 -9.31
C PHE A 260 -6.51 -8.13 -8.08
N VAL A 261 -6.23 -7.16 -7.20
CA VAL A 261 -7.04 -6.96 -5.98
C VAL A 261 -8.46 -6.53 -6.34
N GLN A 262 -8.63 -5.71 -7.38
CA GLN A 262 -9.97 -5.33 -7.84
C GLN A 262 -10.77 -6.51 -8.37
N GLY A 263 -10.16 -7.37 -9.20
CA GLY A 263 -10.83 -8.59 -9.65
C GLY A 263 -11.09 -9.59 -8.51
N PHE A 264 -10.25 -9.61 -7.48
CA PHE A 264 -10.52 -10.37 -6.26
C PHE A 264 -11.73 -9.82 -5.47
N VAL A 265 -11.84 -8.50 -5.30
CA VAL A 265 -13.01 -7.88 -4.66
C VAL A 265 -14.28 -8.19 -5.45
N GLU A 266 -14.22 -8.18 -6.79
CA GLU A 266 -15.34 -8.59 -7.66
C GLU A 266 -15.75 -10.05 -7.43
N LEU A 267 -14.77 -10.96 -7.34
CA LEU A 267 -15.05 -12.35 -6.99
C LEU A 267 -15.73 -12.46 -5.62
N VAL A 268 -15.19 -11.79 -4.59
CA VAL A 268 -15.73 -11.86 -3.22
C VAL A 268 -17.17 -11.38 -3.20
N VAL A 269 -17.46 -10.22 -3.80
CA VAL A 269 -18.82 -9.64 -3.87
C VAL A 269 -19.81 -10.58 -4.56
N ALA A 270 -19.37 -11.26 -5.63
CA ALA A 270 -20.25 -12.15 -6.41
C ALA A 270 -20.35 -13.58 -5.84
N SER A 271 -19.40 -14.02 -5.03
CA SER A 271 -19.35 -15.37 -4.45
C SER A 271 -20.49 -15.64 -3.46
N GLU A 272 -20.84 -16.91 -3.30
CA GLU A 272 -21.82 -17.36 -2.28
C GLU A 272 -21.36 -17.02 -0.85
N PHE A 273 -20.05 -16.98 -0.61
CA PHE A 273 -19.49 -16.53 0.67
C PHE A 273 -19.76 -15.03 0.90
N GLY A 274 -19.50 -14.19 -0.10
CA GLY A 274 -19.76 -12.74 0.01
C GLY A 274 -21.23 -12.41 0.20
N LYS A 275 -22.14 -13.13 -0.48
CA LYS A 275 -23.60 -12.95 -0.32
C LYS A 275 -24.10 -13.25 1.10
N LYS A 276 -23.39 -14.09 1.88
CA LYS A 276 -23.72 -14.38 3.28
C LYS A 276 -23.34 -13.24 4.23
N ILE A 277 -22.41 -12.37 3.85
CA ILE A 277 -21.96 -11.24 4.66
C ILE A 277 -22.83 -10.03 4.33
N HIS A 278 -23.65 -9.57 5.27
CA HIS A 278 -24.60 -8.47 5.05
C HIS A 278 -23.90 -7.22 4.55
N THR A 279 -22.76 -6.87 5.12
CA THR A 279 -21.96 -5.70 4.71
C THR A 279 -21.48 -5.80 3.26
N VAL A 280 -21.07 -6.99 2.82
CA VAL A 280 -20.58 -7.19 1.44
C VAL A 280 -21.72 -7.12 0.44
N ARG A 281 -22.86 -7.72 0.77
CA ARG A 281 -24.06 -7.71 -0.07
C ARG A 281 -24.67 -6.30 -0.19
N ASP A 282 -24.84 -5.61 0.93
CA ASP A 282 -25.60 -4.35 0.99
C ASP A 282 -24.75 -3.13 0.65
N LYS A 283 -23.41 -3.21 0.77
CA LYS A 283 -22.45 -2.12 0.49
C LYS A 283 -21.39 -2.47 -0.56
N SER A 284 -21.70 -3.36 -1.49
CA SER A 284 -20.79 -3.81 -2.55
C SER A 284 -20.16 -2.66 -3.34
N GLU A 285 -20.94 -1.65 -3.73
CA GLU A 285 -20.45 -0.47 -4.45
C GLU A 285 -19.44 0.35 -3.63
N LEU A 286 -19.70 0.50 -2.33
CA LEU A 286 -18.80 1.20 -1.43
C LEU A 286 -17.49 0.43 -1.25
N LEU A 287 -17.54 -0.90 -1.07
CA LEU A 287 -16.34 -1.74 -0.99
C LEU A 287 -15.48 -1.62 -2.25
N MET A 288 -16.13 -1.61 -3.42
CA MET A 288 -15.45 -1.42 -4.70
C MET A 288 -14.80 -0.04 -4.79
N ARG A 289 -15.51 1.02 -4.39
CA ARG A 289 -14.99 2.39 -4.43
C ARG A 289 -13.83 2.59 -3.45
N TRP A 290 -13.97 2.14 -2.20
CA TRP A 290 -12.93 2.31 -1.18
C TRP A 290 -11.69 1.47 -1.49
N SER A 291 -11.85 0.23 -1.96
CA SER A 291 -10.70 -0.58 -2.38
C SER A 291 -9.93 0.09 -3.53
N LYS A 292 -10.62 0.68 -4.53
CA LYS A 292 -9.98 1.44 -5.61
C LYS A 292 -9.23 2.67 -5.09
N LEU A 293 -9.85 3.42 -4.17
CA LEU A 293 -9.23 4.62 -3.58
C LEU A 293 -7.99 4.26 -2.76
N ILE A 294 -8.08 3.29 -1.86
CA ILE A 294 -6.98 2.88 -0.99
C ILE A 294 -5.81 2.35 -1.82
N LEU A 295 -6.08 1.45 -2.77
CA LEU A 295 -5.03 0.91 -3.64
C LEU A 295 -4.45 1.97 -4.57
N GLY A 296 -5.27 2.91 -5.04
CA GLY A 296 -4.83 4.03 -5.86
C GLY A 296 -3.86 4.94 -5.11
N VAL A 297 -4.21 5.33 -3.88
CA VAL A 297 -3.35 6.14 -3.00
C VAL A 297 -2.05 5.40 -2.70
N TRP A 298 -2.12 4.11 -2.34
CA TRP A 298 -0.94 3.28 -2.10
C TRP A 298 -0.04 3.16 -3.33
N ALA A 299 -0.62 2.97 -4.52
CA ALA A 299 0.13 2.88 -5.76
C ALA A 299 0.81 4.21 -6.12
N VAL A 300 0.10 5.34 -5.98
CA VAL A 300 0.67 6.68 -6.22
C VAL A 300 1.80 6.98 -5.24
N TYR A 301 1.60 6.71 -3.95
CA TYR A 301 2.65 6.87 -2.93
C TYR A 301 3.89 6.03 -3.26
N THR A 302 3.69 4.75 -3.59
CA THR A 302 4.79 3.83 -3.92
C THR A 302 5.53 4.28 -5.17
N PHE A 303 4.79 4.67 -6.22
CA PHE A 303 5.36 5.17 -7.47
C PHE A 303 6.17 6.45 -7.24
N PHE A 304 5.63 7.41 -6.49
CA PHE A 304 6.30 8.67 -6.17
C PHE A 304 7.57 8.44 -5.33
N LYS A 305 7.51 7.56 -4.34
CA LYS A 305 8.69 7.16 -3.55
C LYS A 305 9.80 6.57 -4.43
N VAL A 306 9.44 5.65 -5.34
CA VAL A 306 10.41 5.08 -6.29
C VAL A 306 10.97 6.16 -7.21
N LEU A 307 10.12 7.03 -7.77
CA LEU A 307 10.55 8.14 -8.63
C LEU A 307 11.59 9.03 -7.93
N LEU A 308 11.31 9.46 -6.69
CA LEU A 308 12.24 10.28 -5.91
C LEU A 308 13.57 9.55 -5.66
N ASN A 309 13.52 8.28 -5.27
CA ASN A 309 14.72 7.49 -5.03
C ASN A 309 15.56 7.31 -6.33
N GLN A 310 14.91 7.08 -7.48
CA GLN A 310 15.61 6.97 -8.76
C GLN A 310 16.23 8.30 -9.22
N MET A 311 15.58 9.42 -8.91
CA MET A 311 16.13 10.76 -9.15
C MET A 311 17.16 11.19 -8.09
N ARG A 312 17.44 10.35 -7.08
CA ARG A 312 18.30 10.67 -5.92
C ARG A 312 17.84 11.92 -5.16
N LEU A 313 16.52 12.15 -5.15
CA LEU A 313 15.86 13.26 -4.48
C LEU A 313 15.14 12.82 -3.20
N ASP A 314 15.18 11.54 -2.82
CA ASP A 314 14.51 11.01 -1.65
C ASP A 314 15.01 11.63 -0.34
N VAL A 315 16.33 11.70 -0.14
CA VAL A 315 16.91 12.36 1.04
C VAL A 315 16.59 13.85 1.06
N SER A 316 16.79 14.55 -0.07
CA SER A 316 16.50 16.00 -0.19
C SER A 316 15.03 16.32 0.06
N PHE A 317 14.13 15.51 -0.49
CA PHE A 317 12.70 15.66 -0.31
C PHE A 317 12.30 15.42 1.14
N MET A 318 12.87 14.41 1.81
CA MET A 318 12.57 14.14 3.21
C MET A 318 13.08 15.27 4.13
N LEU A 319 14.25 15.84 3.85
CA LEU A 319 14.75 17.01 4.59
C LEU A 319 13.83 18.22 4.41
N TRP A 320 13.49 18.57 3.16
CA TRP A 320 12.56 19.64 2.85
C TRP A 320 11.17 19.41 3.47
N TRP A 321 10.68 18.17 3.44
CA TRP A 321 9.41 17.79 4.03
C TRP A 321 9.42 17.98 5.55
N ASN A 322 10.46 17.52 6.24
CA ASN A 322 10.58 17.66 7.69
C ASN A 322 10.68 19.14 8.09
N GLU A 323 11.49 19.94 7.38
CA GLU A 323 11.57 21.39 7.61
C GLU A 323 10.21 22.08 7.39
N ALA A 324 9.48 21.69 6.34
CA ALA A 324 8.14 22.21 6.08
C ALA A 324 7.13 21.79 7.17
N MET A 325 7.26 20.60 7.76
CA MET A 325 6.42 20.14 8.86
C MET A 325 6.78 20.79 10.19
N GLU A 326 8.04 21.16 10.41
CA GLU A 326 8.52 21.87 11.61
C GLU A 326 8.18 23.36 11.59
N TYR A 327 7.90 23.93 10.41
CA TYR A 327 7.44 25.31 10.29
C TYR A 327 6.17 25.53 11.12
N GLY A 328 6.21 26.51 12.03
CA GLY A 328 5.17 26.69 13.03
C GLY A 328 5.34 27.95 13.86
N TRP A 329 4.39 28.14 14.78
CA TRP A 329 4.40 29.23 15.75
C TRP A 329 4.44 28.66 17.17
N GLU A 330 5.26 29.26 18.02
CA GLU A 330 5.29 28.94 19.44
C GLU A 330 4.24 29.77 20.19
N PHE A 331 3.37 29.10 20.95
CA PHE A 331 2.35 29.69 21.82
C PHE A 331 2.56 29.20 23.27
N GLY A 332 3.39 29.91 24.03
CA GLY A 332 3.72 29.53 25.41
C GLY A 332 4.45 28.18 25.43
N ASP A 333 3.89 27.19 26.12
CA ASP A 333 4.47 25.83 26.21
C ASP A 333 4.16 24.94 25.00
N ALA A 334 3.33 25.40 24.05
CA ALA A 334 2.90 24.60 22.90
C ALA A 334 3.47 25.17 21.59
N SER A 335 4.21 24.36 20.84
CA SER A 335 4.63 24.67 19.48
C SER A 335 3.59 24.14 18.48
N LEU A 336 2.82 25.04 17.85
CA LEU A 336 1.88 24.67 16.80
C LEU A 336 2.60 24.67 15.45
N THR A 337 3.08 23.51 15.04
CA THR A 337 3.72 23.30 13.73
C THR A 337 2.73 22.77 12.68
N ILE A 338 3.04 22.93 11.40
CA ILE A 338 2.25 22.35 10.31
C ILE A 338 2.12 20.83 10.50
N GLY A 339 3.20 20.16 10.91
CA GLY A 339 3.22 18.73 11.21
C GLY A 339 2.22 18.35 12.30
N THR A 340 2.25 19.04 13.44
CA THR A 340 1.32 18.78 14.55
C THR A 340 -0.15 18.99 14.16
N LEU A 341 -0.44 19.98 13.31
CA LEU A 341 -1.80 20.22 12.79
C LEU A 341 -2.25 19.13 11.82
N VAL A 342 -1.36 18.68 10.93
CA VAL A 342 -1.62 17.58 10.00
C VAL A 342 -1.88 16.29 10.79
N ASP A 343 -1.05 15.98 11.79
CA ASP A 343 -1.21 14.80 12.64
C ASP A 343 -2.53 14.86 13.42
N PHE A 344 -2.87 16.02 13.99
CA PHE A 344 -4.16 16.24 14.66
C PHE A 344 -5.35 15.90 13.74
N ILE A 345 -5.38 16.47 12.53
CA ILE A 345 -6.47 16.25 11.56
C ILE A 345 -6.49 14.79 11.10
N LEU A 346 -5.32 14.21 10.81
CA LEU A 346 -5.20 12.83 10.34
C LEU A 346 -5.73 11.84 11.39
N ILE A 347 -5.35 12.03 12.66
CA ILE A 347 -5.83 11.20 13.77
C ILE A 347 -7.36 11.31 13.89
N LEU A 348 -7.94 12.52 13.84
CA LEU A 348 -9.39 12.67 13.86
C LEU A 348 -10.10 11.95 12.71
N ILE A 349 -9.56 12.03 11.50
CA ILE A 349 -10.10 11.32 10.34
C ILE A 349 -10.03 9.80 10.57
N VAL A 350 -8.88 9.29 10.98
CA VAL A 350 -8.66 7.85 11.22
C VAL A 350 -9.62 7.34 12.29
N PHE A 351 -9.70 8.00 13.45
CA PHE A 351 -10.60 7.59 14.51
C PHE A 351 -12.09 7.72 14.12
N THR A 352 -12.45 8.70 13.30
CA THR A 352 -13.82 8.81 12.76
C THR A 352 -14.15 7.64 11.83
N VAL A 353 -13.21 7.24 10.98
CA VAL A 353 -13.36 6.06 10.12
C VAL A 353 -13.51 4.80 10.97
N ILE A 354 -12.62 4.59 11.95
CA ILE A 354 -12.68 3.46 12.87
C ILE A 354 -14.03 3.44 13.61
N ALA A 355 -14.45 4.57 14.18
CA ALA A 355 -15.70 4.68 14.93
C ALA A 355 -16.93 4.30 14.07
N ASN A 356 -16.96 4.74 12.81
CA ASN A 356 -18.04 4.43 11.89
C ASN A 356 -18.01 2.97 11.42
N VAL A 357 -16.84 2.41 11.15
CA VAL A 357 -16.66 1.00 10.77
C VAL A 357 -17.04 0.08 11.94
N SER A 358 -16.51 0.34 13.13
CA SER A 358 -16.81 -0.43 14.35
C SER A 358 -18.30 -0.41 14.68
N ARG A 359 -18.94 0.77 14.63
CA ARG A 359 -20.40 0.88 14.82
C ARG A 359 -21.16 0.03 13.81
N HIS A 360 -20.81 0.15 12.53
CA HIS A 360 -21.50 -0.58 11.48
C HIS A 360 -21.37 -2.09 11.66
N LEU A 361 -20.14 -2.59 11.86
CA LEU A 361 -19.89 -4.02 12.07
C LEU A 361 -20.60 -4.57 13.33
N LEU A 362 -20.65 -3.77 14.41
CA LEU A 362 -21.42 -4.15 15.60
C LEU A 362 -22.90 -4.27 15.31
N GLU A 363 -23.49 -3.25 14.67
CA GLU A 363 -24.93 -3.19 14.39
C GLU A 363 -25.39 -4.24 13.36
N THR A 364 -24.57 -4.58 12.36
CA THR A 364 -24.98 -5.45 11.24
C THR A 364 -24.44 -6.87 11.29
N GLU A 365 -23.27 -7.11 11.89
CA GLU A 365 -22.62 -8.43 11.81
C GLU A 365 -22.57 -9.15 13.16
N LEU A 366 -22.24 -8.42 14.25
CA LEU A 366 -21.95 -9.02 15.55
C LEU A 366 -23.20 -9.09 16.45
N LEU A 367 -23.82 -7.95 16.73
CA LEU A 367 -24.90 -7.85 17.70
C LEU A 367 -26.21 -8.52 17.28
N PRO A 368 -26.59 -8.60 15.98
CA PRO A 368 -27.76 -9.36 15.55
C PRO A 368 -27.69 -10.86 15.83
N ARG A 369 -26.50 -11.42 16.05
CA ARG A 369 -26.32 -12.84 16.40
C ARG A 369 -26.68 -13.15 17.85
N PHE A 370 -26.76 -12.11 18.69
CA PHE A 370 -27.24 -12.21 20.04
C PHE A 370 -28.73 -11.82 20.02
N ASN A 371 -29.60 -12.65 20.58
CA ASN A 371 -31.06 -12.48 20.54
C ASN A 371 -31.53 -11.29 21.41
N MET A 372 -31.06 -10.08 21.09
CA MET A 372 -31.20 -8.86 21.86
C MET A 372 -32.53 -8.15 21.55
N LYS A 373 -33.07 -7.44 22.55
CA LYS A 373 -34.27 -6.59 22.38
C LYS A 373 -34.03 -5.51 21.31
N LYS A 374 -35.07 -5.20 20.53
CA LYS A 374 -35.03 -4.18 19.48
C LYS A 374 -34.54 -2.84 20.04
N GLY A 375 -33.53 -2.25 19.41
CA GLY A 375 -32.92 -0.97 19.84
C GLY A 375 -31.64 -1.10 20.68
N VAL A 376 -31.40 -2.24 21.34
CA VAL A 376 -30.15 -2.45 22.12
C VAL A 376 -28.90 -2.43 21.24
N PRO A 377 -28.87 -3.08 20.05
CA PRO A 377 -27.69 -3.01 19.17
C PRO A 377 -27.34 -1.59 18.73
N MET A 378 -28.35 -0.77 18.42
CA MET A 378 -28.17 0.63 18.03
C MET A 378 -27.60 1.45 19.20
N ALA A 379 -28.12 1.26 20.41
CA ALA A 379 -27.61 1.96 21.60
C ALA A 379 -26.13 1.62 21.86
N ILE A 380 -25.77 0.33 21.78
CA ILE A 380 -24.36 -0.12 21.93
C ILE A 380 -23.49 0.50 20.82
N GLY A 381 -23.95 0.46 19.57
CA GLY A 381 -23.22 1.04 18.43
C GLY A 381 -22.96 2.54 18.58
N VAL A 382 -23.93 3.29 19.11
CA VAL A 382 -23.78 4.73 19.40
C VAL A 382 -22.77 4.97 20.53
N VAL A 383 -22.86 4.22 21.63
CA VAL A 383 -21.91 4.34 22.76
C VAL A 383 -20.49 4.04 22.29
N VAL A 384 -20.27 2.93 21.58
CA VAL A 384 -18.95 2.55 21.06
C VAL A 384 -18.41 3.62 20.11
N ARG A 385 -19.23 4.17 19.22
CA ARG A 385 -18.82 5.24 18.31
C ARG A 385 -18.34 6.46 19.08
N TYR A 386 -19.11 6.94 20.06
CA TYR A 386 -18.72 8.11 20.84
C TYR A 386 -17.48 7.86 21.70
N SER A 387 -17.33 6.68 22.29
CA SER A 387 -16.12 6.32 23.03
C SER A 387 -14.87 6.37 22.14
N ILE A 388 -14.94 5.84 20.92
CA ILE A 388 -13.83 5.88 19.96
C ILE A 388 -13.54 7.33 19.53
N LEU A 389 -14.56 8.15 19.29
CA LEU A 389 -14.37 9.55 18.90
C LEU A 389 -13.73 10.37 20.03
N VAL A 390 -14.16 10.17 21.28
CA VAL A 390 -13.57 10.85 22.45
C VAL A 390 -12.11 10.42 22.62
N LEU A 391 -11.80 9.13 22.50
CA LEU A 391 -10.41 8.65 22.53
C LEU A 391 -9.58 9.27 21.39
N GLY A 392 -10.13 9.30 20.17
CA GLY A 392 -9.48 9.90 19.01
C GLY A 392 -9.20 11.38 19.18
N PHE A 393 -10.12 12.12 19.81
CA PHE A 393 -9.92 13.52 20.16
C PHE A 393 -8.74 13.71 21.12
N PHE A 394 -8.68 12.94 22.22
CA PHE A 394 -7.55 13.03 23.15
C PHE A 394 -6.21 12.65 22.49
N MET A 395 -6.21 11.61 21.64
CA MET A 395 -5.01 11.22 20.89
C MET A 395 -4.57 12.31 19.90
N ALA A 396 -5.52 12.95 19.21
CA ALA A 396 -5.21 14.05 18.30
C ALA A 396 -4.61 15.24 19.05
N VAL A 397 -5.21 15.61 20.18
CA VAL A 397 -4.72 16.71 21.02
C VAL A 397 -3.33 16.42 21.61
N ALA A 398 -3.08 15.17 22.03
CA ALA A 398 -1.76 14.74 22.49
C ALA A 398 -0.71 14.85 21.38
N ALA A 399 -1.04 14.41 20.16
CA ALA A 399 -0.16 14.53 19.00
C ALA A 399 0.09 15.98 18.59
N ALA A 400 -0.83 16.89 18.91
CA ALA A 400 -0.65 18.33 18.71
C ALA A 400 0.31 18.98 19.72
N GLY A 401 0.88 18.22 20.67
CA GLY A 401 1.78 18.74 21.70
C GLY A 401 1.07 19.53 22.81
N ILE A 402 -0.26 19.49 22.87
CA ILE A 402 -1.02 20.18 23.91
C ILE A 402 -0.99 19.34 25.19
N ASN A 403 -0.64 19.97 26.31
CA ASN A 403 -0.60 19.30 27.60
C ASN A 403 -1.99 18.78 28.01
N LEU A 404 -2.10 17.44 28.07
CA LEU A 404 -3.32 16.73 28.44
C LEU A 404 -3.75 16.97 29.89
N ASP A 405 -2.88 17.41 30.80
CA ASP A 405 -3.22 17.65 32.20
C ASP A 405 -4.29 18.73 32.35
N LYS A 406 -4.14 19.83 31.58
CA LYS A 406 -5.11 20.95 31.57
C LYS A 406 -6.47 20.50 31.03
N LEU A 407 -6.46 19.61 30.03
CA LEU A 407 -7.69 19.04 29.47
C LEU A 407 -8.28 17.92 30.32
N GLY A 408 -7.43 17.17 31.03
CA GLY A 408 -7.81 16.13 31.96
C GLY A 408 -8.61 16.71 33.12
N PHE A 409 -8.24 17.90 33.60
CA PHE A 409 -9.05 18.64 34.57
C PHE A 409 -10.46 18.95 34.03
N LEU A 410 -10.55 19.49 32.81
CA LEU A 410 -11.84 19.82 32.18
C LEU A 410 -12.68 18.56 31.91
N ALA A 411 -12.04 17.49 31.42
CA ALA A 411 -12.65 16.20 31.18
C ALA A 411 -13.12 15.54 32.48
N GLY A 412 -12.36 15.69 33.56
CA GLY A 412 -12.74 15.26 34.91
C GLY A 412 -13.97 16.01 35.42
N ALA A 413 -14.00 17.33 35.28
CA ALA A 413 -15.17 18.14 35.66
C ALA A 413 -16.42 17.76 34.84
N LEU A 414 -16.28 17.59 33.52
CA LEU A 414 -17.35 17.07 32.66
C LEU A 414 -17.80 15.67 33.06
N GLY A 415 -16.85 14.77 33.38
CA GLY A 415 -17.13 13.41 33.82
C GLY A 415 -17.91 13.36 35.13
N VAL A 416 -17.55 14.21 36.10
CA VAL A 416 -18.30 14.39 37.34
C VAL A 416 -19.70 14.92 37.06
N GLY A 417 -19.84 15.93 36.20
CA GLY A 417 -21.15 16.46 35.78
C GLY A 417 -22.05 15.41 35.12
N ILE A 418 -21.49 14.60 34.21
CA ILE A 418 -22.20 13.47 33.58
C ILE A 418 -22.57 12.43 34.64
N GLY A 419 -21.69 12.14 35.60
CA GLY A 419 -21.94 11.23 36.71
C GLY A 419 -23.13 11.66 37.57
N PHE A 420 -23.20 12.95 37.93
CA PHE A 420 -24.36 13.52 38.62
C PHE A 420 -25.64 13.42 37.79
N GLY A 421 -25.57 13.71 36.48
CA GLY A 421 -26.72 13.58 35.58
C GLY A 421 -27.21 12.14 35.41
N LEU A 422 -26.31 11.15 35.49
CA LEU A 422 -26.61 9.73 35.38
C LEU A 422 -26.91 9.05 36.73
N GLN A 423 -26.81 9.78 37.84
CA GLN A 423 -26.89 9.23 39.20
C GLN A 423 -28.12 8.35 39.41
N ASN A 424 -29.31 8.81 39.01
CA ASN A 424 -30.55 8.04 39.16
C ASN A 424 -30.54 6.75 38.35
N VAL A 425 -29.94 6.75 37.16
CA VAL A 425 -29.84 5.57 36.30
C VAL A 425 -28.89 4.53 36.91
N VAL A 426 -27.77 4.99 37.46
CA VAL A 426 -26.81 4.12 38.15
C VAL A 426 -27.41 3.57 39.44
N ASN A 427 -28.09 4.40 40.24
CA ASN A 427 -28.77 3.97 41.46
C ASN A 427 -29.82 2.90 41.14
N ASN A 428 -30.68 3.11 40.15
CA ASN A 428 -31.69 2.12 39.76
C ASN A 428 -31.06 0.81 39.25
N PHE A 429 -29.94 0.91 38.54
CA PHE A 429 -29.18 -0.26 38.06
C PHE A 429 -28.57 -1.06 39.22
N VAL A 430 -27.92 -0.39 40.17
CA VAL A 430 -27.31 -1.03 41.34
C VAL A 430 -28.40 -1.64 42.23
N SER A 431 -29.49 -0.93 42.50
CA SER A 431 -30.64 -1.46 43.23
C SER A 431 -31.21 -2.71 42.54
N GLY A 432 -31.37 -2.68 41.21
CA GLY A 432 -31.81 -3.86 40.45
C GLY A 432 -30.86 -5.05 40.58
N LEU A 433 -29.53 -4.83 40.51
CA LEU A 433 -28.54 -5.89 40.73
C LEU A 433 -28.60 -6.47 42.16
N ILE A 434 -28.72 -5.61 43.16
CA ILE A 434 -28.87 -6.02 44.56
C ILE A 434 -30.13 -6.89 44.71
N LEU A 435 -31.28 -6.46 44.18
CA LEU A 435 -32.52 -7.24 44.24
C LEU A 435 -32.39 -8.62 43.56
N VAL A 436 -31.70 -8.70 42.44
CA VAL A 436 -31.48 -9.99 41.73
C VAL A 436 -30.51 -10.91 42.48
N PHE A 437 -29.49 -10.33 43.13
CA PHE A 437 -28.43 -11.09 43.79
C PHE A 437 -28.80 -11.51 45.21
N GLU A 438 -29.30 -10.58 46.02
CA GLU A 438 -29.72 -10.81 47.41
C GLU A 438 -31.12 -11.43 47.51
N ARG A 439 -31.95 -11.29 46.46
CA ARG A 439 -33.33 -11.81 46.40
C ARG A 439 -34.19 -11.50 47.65
N PRO A 440 -34.29 -10.24 48.10
CA PRO A 440 -35.16 -9.88 49.23
C PRO A 440 -36.65 -9.94 48.86
N ILE A 441 -36.98 -9.97 47.56
CA ILE A 441 -38.33 -10.16 47.01
C ILE A 441 -38.28 -11.23 45.92
N HIS A 442 -39.29 -12.08 45.87
CA HIS A 442 -39.46 -13.16 44.89
C HIS A 442 -40.55 -12.82 43.87
N ILE A 443 -40.49 -13.49 42.72
CA ILE A 443 -41.58 -13.47 41.74
C ILE A 443 -42.81 -14.09 42.43
N ASP A 444 -43.95 -13.45 42.26
CA ASP A 444 -45.24 -13.72 42.90
C ASP A 444 -45.38 -13.28 44.38
N ASP A 445 -44.41 -12.55 44.94
CA ASP A 445 -44.61 -11.85 46.21
C ASP A 445 -45.57 -10.67 46.04
N VAL A 446 -46.48 -10.49 47.02
CA VAL A 446 -47.31 -9.28 47.15
C VAL A 446 -46.48 -8.21 47.84
N ILE A 447 -46.26 -7.08 47.18
CA ILE A 447 -45.47 -5.98 47.72
C ILE A 447 -46.20 -4.65 47.59
N THR A 448 -45.90 -3.74 48.52
CA THR A 448 -46.31 -2.34 48.46
C THR A 448 -45.07 -1.49 48.22
N ALA A 449 -45.00 -0.82 47.08
CA ALA A 449 -43.91 0.07 46.68
C ALA A 449 -44.45 1.49 46.51
N GLY A 450 -44.25 2.32 47.53
CA GLY A 450 -44.81 3.67 47.59
C GLY A 450 -46.33 3.63 47.72
N GLU A 451 -47.06 4.20 46.76
CA GLU A 451 -48.53 4.21 46.72
C GLU A 451 -49.12 3.02 45.91
N THR A 452 -48.26 2.16 45.36
CA THR A 452 -48.66 1.05 44.49
C THR A 452 -48.56 -0.28 45.22
N GLU A 453 -49.65 -1.05 45.22
CA GLU A 453 -49.70 -2.42 45.73
C GLU A 453 -49.95 -3.39 44.57
N GLY A 454 -49.21 -4.50 44.50
CA GLY A 454 -49.27 -5.43 43.38
C GLY A 454 -48.48 -6.72 43.62
N ILE A 455 -48.42 -7.58 42.60
CA ILE A 455 -47.74 -8.89 42.66
C ILE A 455 -46.54 -8.86 41.72
N VAL A 456 -45.34 -9.08 42.24
CA VAL A 456 -44.11 -9.03 41.44
C VAL A 456 -44.15 -10.02 40.28
N LYS A 457 -44.14 -9.51 39.04
CA LYS A 457 -44.11 -10.32 37.80
C LYS A 457 -42.72 -10.49 37.23
N GLU A 458 -41.88 -9.45 37.31
CA GLU A 458 -40.53 -9.47 36.74
C GLU A 458 -39.64 -8.51 37.51
N VAL A 459 -38.48 -8.96 37.96
CA VAL A 459 -37.42 -8.09 38.50
C VAL A 459 -36.44 -7.77 37.38
N GLY A 460 -36.56 -6.57 36.81
CA GLY A 460 -35.66 -6.09 35.77
C GLY A 460 -34.47 -5.33 36.35
N ILE A 461 -33.43 -5.17 35.53
CA ILE A 461 -32.17 -4.50 35.93
C ILE A 461 -32.36 -3.02 36.31
N ARG A 462 -33.40 -2.33 35.81
CA ARG A 462 -33.67 -0.90 36.13
C ARG A 462 -35.04 -0.65 36.74
N ALA A 463 -35.95 -1.60 36.62
CA ALA A 463 -37.34 -1.47 37.06
C ALA A 463 -37.93 -2.86 37.23
N SER A 464 -38.79 -3.02 38.22
CA SER A 464 -39.59 -4.23 38.44
C SER A 464 -41.02 -4.01 37.99
N LYS A 465 -41.67 -5.05 37.48
CA LYS A 465 -43.10 -5.04 37.16
C LYS A 465 -43.86 -5.72 38.29
N ILE A 466 -44.89 -5.05 38.80
CA ILE A 466 -45.79 -5.49 39.87
C ILE A 466 -47.25 -5.43 39.41
#